data_AF-A0A814N4E3-F1
#
_entry.id   AF-A0A814N4E3-F1
#
_cell.length_a   1.000
_cell.length_b   1.000
_cell.length_c   1.000
_cell.angle_alpha   90.00
_cell.angle_beta   90.00
_cell.angle_gamma   90.00
#
_symmetry.space_group_name_H-M   'P 1'
#
loop_
_entity.id
_entity.type
_entity.pdbx_description
1 polymer ?
#
loop_
_entity_poly.entity_id
_entity_poly.type
_entity_poly.pdbx_seq_one_letter_code
_entity_poly.pdbx_strand_id
1 'polypeptide(L)'
;MGGSDWIFQQNNAPIHRSKVNLTWFKSQRINVLPWPSLSHDLNPIENLWGILARMVYAEGKQFRTKEQLKTAILKSWEKSTSNSSGLWSNRCRKECLKLLS
;
A
#
# COMPACT_ATOMS: atom_id res chain seq x y z
N MET A 1 10.54 18.03 8.74
CA MET A 1 9.52 16.96 8.55
C MET A 1 9.23 16.37 9.92
N GLY A 2 8.09 16.70 10.52
CA GLY A 2 7.75 16.32 11.89
C GLY A 2 6.51 17.08 12.34
N GLY A 3 5.34 16.66 11.85
CA GLY A 3 4.06 17.02 12.43
C GLY A 3 3.64 15.93 13.41
N SER A 4 3.20 16.30 14.60
CA SER A 4 2.96 15.41 15.74
C SER A 4 1.70 14.55 15.64
N ASP A 5 0.95 14.63 14.53
CA ASP A 5 -0.40 14.06 14.42
C ASP A 5 -0.56 13.14 13.20
N TRP A 6 0.35 12.16 13.05
CA TRP A 6 0.16 11.13 12.03
C TRP A 6 -0.82 10.08 12.51
N ILE A 7 -1.90 9.87 11.75
CA ILE A 7 -2.85 8.78 11.97
C ILE A 7 -2.54 7.66 10.97
N PHE A 8 -2.27 6.47 11.50
CA PHE A 8 -2.04 5.27 10.71
C PHE A 8 -3.35 4.74 10.13
N GLN A 9 -3.40 4.58 8.82
CA GLN A 9 -4.53 4.00 8.11
C GLN A 9 -4.19 2.57 7.67
N GLN A 10 -5.05 1.61 8.02
CA GLN A 10 -4.98 0.22 7.56
C GLN A 10 -6.36 -0.25 7.11
N ASN A 11 -6.39 -1.30 6.29
CA ASN A 11 -7.64 -1.92 5.90
C ASN A 11 -8.21 -2.75 7.05
N ASN A 12 -9.51 -3.00 7.00
CA ASN A 12 -10.23 -3.68 8.06
C ASN A 12 -10.25 -5.21 7.88
N ALA A 13 -9.28 -5.77 7.15
CA ALA A 13 -9.25 -7.21 6.91
C ALA A 13 -9.12 -7.95 8.26
N PRO A 14 -9.76 -9.11 8.45
CA PRO A 14 -9.79 -9.82 9.74
C PRO A 14 -8.40 -10.06 10.35
N ILE A 15 -7.39 -10.29 9.50
CA ILE A 15 -5.99 -10.49 9.90
C ILE A 15 -5.35 -9.24 10.55
N HIS A 16 -5.81 -8.03 10.20
CA HIS A 16 -5.30 -6.77 10.73
C HIS A 16 -6.05 -6.28 11.98
N ARG A 17 -7.17 -6.93 12.34
CA ARG A 17 -7.97 -6.67 13.54
C ARG A 17 -7.68 -7.58 14.72
N SER A 18 -6.63 -8.39 14.65
CA SER A 18 -6.25 -9.23 15.79
C SER A 18 -6.00 -8.35 17.04
N LYS A 19 -6.42 -8.85 18.21
CA LYS A 19 -6.17 -8.15 19.49
C LYS A 19 -4.67 -7.89 19.71
N VAL A 20 -3.82 -8.76 19.17
CA VAL A 20 -2.36 -8.65 19.20
C VAL A 20 -1.90 -7.42 18.42
N ASN A 21 -2.37 -7.23 17.19
CA ASN A 21 -2.00 -6.09 16.37
C ASN A 21 -2.44 -4.76 16.99
N LEU A 22 -3.67 -4.69 17.50
CA LEU A 22 -4.18 -3.49 18.19
C LEU A 22 -3.40 -3.17 19.47
N THR A 23 -3.00 -4.18 20.22
CA THR A 23 -2.17 -4.00 21.42
C THR A 23 -0.78 -3.50 21.08
N TRP A 24 -0.19 -4.00 19.99
CA TRP A 24 1.10 -3.51 19.50
C TRP A 24 1.03 -2.05 19.05
N PHE A 25 0.01 -1.64 18.29
CA PHE A 25 -0.15 -0.23 17.91
C PHE A 25 -0.24 0.70 19.12
N LYS A 26 -0.97 0.28 20.16
CA LYS A 26 -1.04 1.01 21.43
C LYS A 26 0.32 1.12 22.11
N SER A 27 1.11 0.04 22.16
CA SER A 27 2.45 0.06 22.78
C SER A 27 3.43 0.99 22.04
N GLN A 28 3.28 1.09 20.71
CA GLN A 28 4.08 1.99 19.88
C GLN A 28 3.57 3.43 19.85
N ARG A 29 2.48 3.76 20.58
CA ARG A 29 1.82 5.07 20.56
C ARG A 29 1.40 5.48 19.14
N ILE A 30 1.01 4.52 18.33
CA ILE A 30 0.52 4.74 16.96
C ILE A 30 -1.00 4.90 17.03
N ASN A 31 -1.49 6.08 16.64
CA ASN A 31 -2.93 6.32 16.48
C ASN A 31 -3.40 5.66 15.19
N VAL A 32 -4.36 4.74 15.28
CA VAL A 32 -4.96 4.06 14.12
C VAL A 32 -6.30 4.69 13.80
N LEU A 33 -6.55 5.02 12.53
CA LEU A 33 -7.81 5.61 12.06
C LEU A 33 -8.95 4.61 12.28
N PRO A 34 -9.98 4.93 13.09
CA PRO A 34 -11.16 4.07 13.23
C PRO A 34 -11.96 4.07 11.91
N TRP A 35 -11.94 2.96 11.18
CA TRP A 35 -12.70 2.78 9.94
C TRP A 35 -13.95 1.91 10.15
N PRO A 36 -15.10 2.25 9.55
CA PRO A 36 -16.26 1.38 9.51
C PRO A 36 -15.93 0.11 8.72
N SER A 37 -16.50 -1.01 9.16
CA SER A 37 -16.03 -2.34 8.75
C SER A 37 -16.29 -2.76 7.31
N LEU A 38 -16.86 -1.87 6.50
CA LEU A 38 -17.43 -2.12 5.17
C LEU A 38 -16.96 -1.13 4.10
N SER A 39 -15.85 -0.41 4.31
CA SER A 39 -15.32 0.58 3.36
C SER A 39 -14.16 0.03 2.52
N HIS A 40 -14.36 -1.07 1.79
CA HIS A 40 -13.35 -1.58 0.83
C HIS A 40 -12.97 -0.47 -0.16
N ASP A 41 -13.97 0.26 -0.67
CA ASP A 41 -13.82 1.33 -1.67
C ASP A 41 -12.99 2.53 -1.20
N LEU A 42 -12.77 2.68 0.10
CA LEU A 42 -12.06 3.82 0.69
C LEU A 42 -10.65 3.48 1.15
N ASN A 43 -10.16 2.27 0.86
CA ASN A 43 -8.80 1.88 1.18
C ASN A 43 -7.82 2.48 0.15
N PRO A 44 -6.99 3.49 0.52
CA PRO A 44 -6.13 4.19 -0.43
C PRO A 44 -5.10 3.25 -1.08
N ILE A 45 -4.76 2.14 -0.41
CA ILE A 45 -3.87 1.13 -0.96
C ILE A 45 -4.52 0.34 -2.12
N GLU A 46 -5.83 0.07 -2.07
CA GLU A 46 -6.54 -0.64 -3.13
C GLU A 46 -6.66 0.22 -4.39
N ASN A 47 -6.95 1.51 -4.21
CA ASN A 47 -6.92 2.48 -5.30
C ASN A 47 -5.54 2.55 -5.95
N LEU A 48 -4.48 2.52 -5.14
CA LEU A 48 -3.10 2.49 -5.64
C LEU A 48 -2.80 1.21 -6.41
N TRP A 49 -3.20 0.03 -5.89
CA TRP A 49 -3.06 -1.23 -6.61
C TRP A 49 -3.81 -1.22 -7.94
N GLY A 50 -5.02 -0.65 -7.99
CA GLY A 50 -5.78 -0.50 -9.23
C GLY A 50 -5.12 0.43 -10.25
N ILE A 51 -4.47 1.51 -9.81
CA ILE A 51 -3.66 2.37 -10.69
C ILE A 51 -2.44 1.61 -11.22
N LEU A 52 -1.71 0.93 -10.35
CA LEU A 52 -0.52 0.16 -10.73
C LEU A 52 -0.84 -0.97 -11.69
N ALA A 53 -1.90 -1.74 -11.43
CA ALA A 53 -2.34 -2.82 -12.31
C ALA A 53 -2.65 -2.28 -13.71
N ARG A 54 -3.39 -1.17 -13.81
CA ARG A 54 -3.68 -0.51 -15.10
C ARG A 54 -2.41 -0.05 -15.82
N MET A 55 -1.41 0.46 -15.10
CA MET A 55 -0.13 0.87 -15.70
C MET A 55 0.70 -0.32 -16.17
N VAL A 56 0.77 -1.39 -15.37
CA VAL A 56 1.56 -2.60 -15.65
C VAL A 56 1.00 -3.36 -16.85
N TYR A 57 -0.32 -3.51 -16.93
CA TYR A 57 -1.01 -4.24 -17.99
C TYR A 57 -1.52 -3.35 -19.13
N ALA A 58 -1.12 -2.07 -19.16
CA ALA A 58 -1.46 -1.15 -20.23
C ALA A 58 -1.06 -1.73 -21.60
N GLU A 59 -1.87 -1.44 -22.63
CA GLU A 59 -1.67 -1.92 -24.00
C GLU A 59 -1.68 -3.46 -24.13
N GLY A 60 -2.29 -4.16 -23.17
CA GLY A 60 -2.40 -5.62 -23.20
C GLY A 60 -1.09 -6.36 -22.89
N LYS A 61 -0.13 -5.69 -22.25
CA LYS A 61 1.16 -6.29 -21.85
C LYS A 61 0.95 -7.54 -21.01
N GLN A 62 1.68 -8.60 -21.33
CA GLN A 62 1.68 -9.87 -20.60
C GLN A 62 3.11 -10.20 -20.15
N PHE A 63 3.23 -10.88 -19.02
CA PHE A 63 4.51 -11.25 -18.43
C PHE A 63 4.60 -12.76 -18.31
N ARG A 64 5.71 -13.35 -18.78
CA ARG A 64 5.89 -14.81 -18.79
C ARG A 64 6.61 -15.32 -17.55
N THR A 65 7.35 -14.44 -16.87
CA THR A 65 8.09 -14.79 -15.65
C THR A 65 7.78 -13.83 -14.51
N LYS A 66 8.02 -14.29 -13.28
CA LYS A 66 7.82 -13.47 -12.08
C LYS A 66 8.74 -12.26 -12.08
N GLU A 67 9.97 -12.39 -12.60
CA GLU A 67 10.99 -11.35 -12.65
C GLU A 67 10.59 -10.23 -13.61
N GLN A 68 10.01 -10.58 -14.76
CA GLN A 68 9.47 -9.60 -15.71
C GLN A 68 8.33 -8.79 -15.09
N LEU A 69 7.41 -9.47 -14.40
CA LEU A 69 6.30 -8.81 -13.71
C LEU A 69 6.80 -7.90 -12.59
N LYS A 70 7.74 -8.38 -11.74
CA LYS A 70 8.36 -7.57 -10.67
C LYS A 70 9.00 -6.30 -11.22
N THR A 71 9.76 -6.42 -12.30
CA THR A 71 10.42 -5.28 -12.95
C THR A 71 9.41 -4.27 -13.47
N ALA A 72 8.32 -4.73 -14.09
CA ALA A 72 7.26 -3.87 -14.61
C ALA A 72 6.49 -3.15 -13.49
N ILE A 73 6.19 -3.85 -12.39
CA ILE A 73 5.57 -3.25 -11.19
C ILE A 73 6.46 -2.15 -10.63
N LEU A 74 7.76 -2.41 -10.43
CA LEU A 74 8.70 -1.42 -9.92
C LEU A 74 8.81 -0.20 -10.83
N LYS A 75 8.90 -0.41 -12.15
CA LYS A 75 8.97 0.69 -13.12
C LYS A 75 7.70 1.54 -13.12
N SER A 76 6.53 0.90 -13.02
CA SER A 76 5.23 1.60 -12.92
C SER A 76 5.10 2.35 -11.60
N TRP A 77 5.59 1.78 -10.50
CA TRP A 77 5.64 2.41 -9.20
C TRP A 77 6.46 3.69 -9.23
N GLU A 78 7.72 3.63 -9.69
CA GLU A 78 8.58 4.81 -9.80
C GLU A 78 7.91 5.92 -10.63
N LYS A 79 7.31 5.57 -11.77
CA LYS A 79 6.56 6.51 -12.61
C LYS A 79 5.37 7.16 -11.89
N SER A 80 4.65 6.40 -11.05
CA SER A 80 3.51 6.93 -10.27
C SER A 80 3.95 7.88 -9.15
N THR A 81 5.13 7.62 -8.56
CA THR A 81 5.69 8.43 -7.47
C THR A 81 6.42 9.68 -7.95
N SER A 82 7.01 9.68 -9.15
CA SER A 82 7.70 10.86 -9.71
C SER A 82 6.76 12.03 -10.03
N ASN A 83 5.48 11.76 -10.25
CA ASN A 83 4.46 12.80 -10.54
C ASN A 83 3.69 13.26 -9.29
N SER A 84 3.86 12.58 -8.16
CA SER A 84 3.09 12.81 -6.94
C SER A 84 4.04 13.29 -5.85
N SER A 85 4.14 14.60 -5.65
CA SER A 85 4.91 15.21 -4.56
C SER A 85 4.56 14.55 -3.21
N GLY A 86 5.45 13.69 -2.72
CA GLY A 86 5.63 13.33 -1.31
C GLY A 86 4.56 12.49 -0.60
N LEU A 87 3.44 12.11 -1.23
CA LEU A 87 2.33 11.47 -0.50
C LEU A 87 2.45 9.95 -0.29
N TRP A 88 3.35 9.26 -0.98
CA TRP A 88 3.43 7.79 -0.95
C TRP A 88 4.84 7.35 -0.58
N SER A 89 5.09 7.23 0.73
CA SER A 89 6.43 7.03 1.27
C SER A 89 7.08 5.70 0.86
N ASN A 90 8.41 5.67 0.93
CA ASN A 90 9.31 4.52 0.78
C ASN A 90 8.91 3.25 1.56
N ARG A 91 7.95 3.33 2.50
CA ARG A 91 7.45 2.19 3.27
C ARG A 91 6.57 1.26 2.43
N CYS A 92 5.68 1.78 1.57
CA CYS A 92 4.81 0.94 0.74
C CYS A 92 5.62 0.13 -0.30
N ARG A 93 6.74 0.67 -0.77
CA ARG A 93 7.69 -0.01 -1.67
C ARG A 93 8.27 -1.29 -1.05
N LYS A 94 8.65 -1.26 0.23
CA LYS A 94 9.23 -2.42 0.92
C LYS A 94 8.20 -3.52 1.15
N GLU A 95 6.97 -3.17 1.48
CA GLU A 95 5.89 -4.16 1.67
C GLU A 95 5.44 -4.76 0.33
N CYS A 96 5.38 -3.97 -0.75
CA CYS A 96 5.14 -4.49 -2.10
C CYS A 96 6.18 -5.53 -2.55
N LEU A 97 7.46 -5.32 -2.21
CA LEU A 97 8.53 -6.26 -2.55
C LEU A 97 8.46 -7.56 -1.73
N LYS A 98 8.04 -7.50 -0.46
CA LYS A 98 7.85 -8.68 0.40
C LYS A 98 6.67 -9.55 -0.01
N LEU A 99 5.64 -8.97 -0.63
CA LEU A 99 4.50 -9.74 -1.14
C LEU A 99 4.80 -10.43 -2.48
N LEU A 100 5.87 -10.03 -3.16
CA LEU A 100 6.29 -10.59 -4.44
C LEU A 100 7.45 -11.60 -4.32
N SER A 101 8.11 -11.70 -3.16
CA SER A 101 9.13 -12.72 -2.85
C SER A 101 8.49 -14.05 -2.49
#